data_AF-A0A397EUL7-F1
#
_entry.id   AF-A0A397EUL7-F1
#
_cell.length_a   1.000
_cell.length_b   1.000
_cell.length_c   1.000
_cell.angle_alpha   90.00
_cell.angle_beta   90.00
_cell.angle_gamma   90.00
#
_symmetry.space_group_name_H-M   'P 1'
#
loop_
_entity.id
_entity.type
_entity.pdbx_description
1 polymer ?
#
loop_
_entity_poly.entity_id
_entity_poly.type
_entity_poly.pdbx_seq_one_letter_code
_entity_poly.pdbx_strand_id
1 'polypeptide(L)' 'MSPLTETRELKETVQIGTFTFHDTQLTEWDLKDKAFDVILGQPWFKKHNPVIDWRTCRLTRTWMSMRRLLNHQDGS' A
#
# COMPACT_ATOMS: atom_id res chain seq x y z
N MET A 1 16.96 18.99 -12.67
CA MET A 1 16.14 18.30 -11.65
C MET A 1 17.08 17.95 -10.50
N SER A 2 16.75 18.31 -9.25
CA SER A 2 17.54 17.85 -8.10
C SER A 2 17.46 16.32 -7.96
N PRO A 3 18.51 15.65 -7.47
CA PRO A 3 18.44 14.22 -7.18
C PRO A 3 17.36 13.96 -6.13
N LEU A 4 16.56 12.90 -6.33
CA LEU A 4 15.73 12.35 -5.28
C LEU A 4 16.67 11.64 -4.31
N THR A 5 16.65 12.01 -3.03
CA THR A 5 17.49 11.39 -2.00
C THR A 5 16.63 10.45 -1.18
N GLU A 6 16.94 9.15 -1.26
CA GLU A 6 16.40 8.16 -0.33
C GLU A 6 16.79 8.56 1.09
N THR A 7 15.78 8.71 1.95
CA THR A 7 15.95 9.34 3.26
C THR A 7 16.04 8.28 4.36
N ARG A 8 15.15 7.28 4.34
CA ARG A 8 15.14 6.13 5.27
C ARG A 8 14.11 5.07 4.89
N GLU A 9 14.32 3.84 5.34
CA GLU A 9 13.27 2.81 5.40
C GLU A 9 12.39 3.00 6.64
N LEU A 10 11.09 2.74 6.50
CA LEU A 10 10.13 2.83 7.60
C LEU A 10 8.98 1.82 7.45
N LYS A 11 8.26 1.59 8.55
CA LYS A 11 7.02 0.81 8.58
C LYS A 11 5.91 1.69 9.11
N GLU A 12 4.87 1.84 8.31
CA GLU A 12 3.74 2.69 8.67
C GLU A 12 2.40 2.00 8.38
N THR A 13 1.36 2.50 9.05
CA THR A 13 -0.02 2.12 8.70
C THR A 13 -0.50 2.99 7.55
N VAL A 14 -0.76 2.38 6.40
CA VAL A 14 -1.26 3.07 5.20
C VAL A 14 -2.77 2.82 5.08
N GLN A 15 -3.55 3.90 5.00
CA GLN A 15 -4.99 3.84 4.76
C GLN A 15 -5.32 4.30 3.34
N ILE A 16 -6.09 3.49 2.61
CA ILE A 16 -6.50 3.77 1.22
C ILE A 16 -7.99 3.44 1.10
N GLY A 17 -8.82 4.47 1.03
CA GLY A 17 -10.27 4.30 1.06
C GLY A 17 -10.70 3.57 2.34
N THR A 18 -11.30 2.40 2.21
CA THR A 18 -11.74 1.56 3.33
C THR A 18 -10.70 0.52 3.77
N PHE A 19 -9.53 0.48 3.13
CA PHE A 19 -8.48 -0.48 3.46
C PHE A 19 -7.45 0.13 4.40
N THR A 20 -7.05 -0.64 5.40
CA THR A 20 -5.96 -0.31 6.31
C THR A 20 -4.88 -1.39 6.18
N PHE A 21 -3.64 -0.98 5.94
CA PHE A 21 -2.48 -1.85 5.77
C PHE A 21 -1.44 -1.52 6.84
N HIS A 22 -1.43 -2.30 7.91
CA HIS A 22 -0.46 -2.19 8.99
C HIS A 22 0.94 -2.63 8.55
N ASP A 23 1.97 -2.06 9.20
CA ASP A 23 3.38 -2.40 9.00
C ASP A 23 3.80 -2.42 7.52
N THR A 24 3.27 -1.50 6.72
CA THR A 24 3.62 -1.36 5.31
C THR A 24 5.04 -0.82 5.23
N GLN A 25 5.95 -1.62 4.65
CA GLN A 25 7.32 -1.19 4.39
C GLN A 25 7.31 -0.12 3.30
N LEU A 26 7.86 1.05 3.63
CA LEU A 26 7.98 2.20 2.75
C LEU A 26 9.42 2.72 2.80
N THR A 27 9.80 3.41 1.73
CA THR A 27 11.01 4.20 1.68
C THR A 27 10.59 5.66 1.66
N GLU A 28 11.07 6.46 2.60
CA GLU A 28 10.89 7.91 2.57
C GLU A 28 11.80 8.53 1.52
N TRP A 29 11.24 9.46 0.76
CA TRP A 29 11.97 10.24 -0.22
C TRP A 29 11.66 11.72 0.00
N ASP A 30 12.66 12.58 -0.11
CA ASP A 30 12.43 14.01 -0.25
C ASP A 30 11.84 14.29 -1.64
N LEU A 31 10.51 14.30 -1.70
CA LEU A 31 9.76 14.54 -2.93
C LEU A 31 9.65 16.03 -3.29
N LYS A 32 10.22 16.95 -2.49
CA LYS A 32 10.18 18.40 -2.68
C LYS A 32 8.76 18.89 -2.96
N ASP A 33 8.56 19.54 -4.10
CA ASP A 33 7.31 20.23 -4.46
C ASP A 33 6.27 19.29 -5.10
N LYS A 34 6.43 17.97 -4.98
CA LYS A 34 5.47 17.01 -5.57
C LYS A 34 4.25 16.86 -4.68
N ALA A 35 3.09 16.84 -5.32
CA ALA A 35 1.78 16.77 -4.67
C ALA A 35 1.35 15.34 -4.23
N PHE A 36 2.30 14.40 -4.10
CA PHE A 36 1.97 13.01 -3.74
C PHE A 36 2.60 12.66 -2.40
N ASP A 37 1.79 12.19 -1.45
CA ASP A 37 2.27 11.79 -0.13
C ASP A 37 2.89 10.38 -0.14
N VAL A 38 2.33 9.45 -0.92
CA VAL A 38 2.76 8.05 -0.97
C VAL A 38 2.63 7.50 -2.39
N ILE A 39 3.65 6.76 -2.84
CA ILE A 39 3.64 6.02 -4.11
C ILE A 39 3.69 4.53 -3.81
N LEU A 40 2.65 3.79 -4.22
CA LEU A 40 2.63 2.34 -4.12
C LEU A 40 3.25 1.71 -5.37
N GLY A 41 4.44 1.14 -5.21
CA GLY A 41 5.14 0.46 -6.28
C GLY A 41 4.70 -0.99 -6.51
N GLN A 42 5.33 -1.64 -7.49
CA GLN A 42 5.13 -3.06 -7.82
C GLN A 42 5.23 -4.01 -6.61
N PRO A 43 6.15 -3.84 -5.64
CA PRO A 43 6.24 -4.75 -4.49
C PRO A 43 4.92 -4.82 -3.70
N TRP A 44 4.26 -3.67 -3.52
CA TRP A 44 2.99 -3.59 -2.82
C TRP A 44 1.87 -4.29 -3.60
N PHE A 45 1.80 -4.09 -4.92
CA PHE A 45 0.82 -4.77 -5.78
C PHE A 45 1.01 -6.29 -5.78
N LYS A 46 2.24 -6.80 -5.83
CA LYS A 46 2.52 -8.24 -5.77
C LYS A 46 2.12 -8.84 -4.43
N LYS A 47 2.34 -8.12 -3.32
CA LYS A 47 2.02 -8.58 -1.96
C LYS A 47 0.50 -8.66 -1.70
N HIS A 48 -0.22 -7.62 -2.09
CA HIS A 48 -1.64 -7.47 -1.74
C HIS A 48 -2.61 -7.91 -2.85
N ASN A 49 -2.11 -8.01 -4.09
CA ASN A 49 -2.86 -8.36 -5.29
C ASN A 49 -4.26 -7.73 -5.33
N PRO A 50 -4.36 -6.38 -5.24
CA PRO A 50 -5.64 -5.71 -5.25
C PRO A 50 -6.24 -5.75 -6.67
N VAL A 51 -7.57 -5.71 -6.75
CA VAL A 51 -8.24 -5.39 -8.01
C VAL A 51 -8.33 -3.88 -8.11
N ILE A 52 -7.80 -3.31 -9.18
CA ILE A 52 -7.92 -1.88 -9.48
C ILE A 52 -9.08 -1.71 -10.44
N ASP A 53 -10.18 -1.14 -9.95
CA ASP A 53 -11.30 -0.73 -10.81
C ASP A 53 -10.97 0.65 -11.41
N TRP A 54 -10.53 0.64 -12.67
CA TRP A 54 -10.20 1.85 -13.43
C TRP A 54 -11.41 2.73 -13.73
N ARG A 55 -12.63 2.18 -13.75
CA ARG A 55 -13.85 2.95 -14.05
C ARG A 55 -14.29 3.79 -12.86
N THR A 56 -14.12 3.25 -11.66
CA THR A 56 -14.49 3.94 -10.41
C THR A 56 -13.31 4.54 -9.67
N CYS A 57 -12.08 4.31 -10.15
CA CYS A 57 -10.83 4.68 -9.50
C CYS A 57 -10.73 4.17 -8.06
N ARG A 58 -11.20 2.94 -7.82
CA ARG A 58 -11.22 2.32 -6.49
C ARG A 58 -10.45 1.00 -6.47
N LEU A 59 -9.83 0.72 -5.34
CA LEU A 59 -9.31 -0.60 -5.04
C LEU A 59 -10.46 -1.49 -4.53
N THR A 60 -10.44 -2.76 -4.89
CA THR A 60 -11.31 -3.78 -4.31
C THR A 60 -10.50 -5.02 -3.91
N ARG A 61 -11.01 -5.83 -2.98
CA ARG A 61 -10.36 -7.05 -2.51
C ARG A 61 -10.55 -8.18 -3.49
N THR A 62 -9.51 -8.96 -3.73
CA THR A 62 -9.65 -10.29 -4.31
C THR A 62 -10.21 -11.27 -3.26
N TRP A 63 -11.02 -12.22 -3.69
CA TRP A 63 -11.61 -13.26 -2.82
C TRP A 63 -10.54 -14.07 -2.06
N MET A 64 -9.36 -14.26 -2.67
CA MET A 64 -8.20 -14.91 -2.06
C MET A 64 -7.66 -14.14 -0.83
N SER A 65 -7.65 -12.82 -0.86
CA SER A 65 -7.21 -11.98 0.26
C SER A 65 -8.22 -11.98 1.42
N MET A 66 -9.51 -12.22 1.15
CA MET A 66 -10.54 -12.38 2.19
C MET A 66 -10.31 -13.66 3.01
N ARG A 67 -10.01 -14.78 2.32
CA ARG A 67 -9.82 -16.10 2.94
C ARG A 67 -8.62 -16.15 3.89
N ARG A 68 -7.52 -15.46 3.55
CA ARG A 68 -6.32 -15.38 4.39
C ARG A 68 -6.56 -14.60 5.69
N LEU A 69 -7.46 -13.62 5.69
CA LEU A 69 -7.81 -12.84 6.90
C LEU A 69 -8.81 -13.57 7.80
N LEU A 70 -9.78 -14.28 7.22
CA LEU A 70 -10.68 -15.15 7.99
C LEU A 70 -9.89 -16.24 8.73
N ASN A 71 -8.94 -16.88 8.05
CA ASN A 71 -8.08 -17.90 8.66
C ASN A 71 -7.12 -17.35 9.74
N HIS A 72 -6.90 -16.03 9.80
CA HIS A 72 -6.05 -15.41 10.83
C HIS A 72 -6.86 -15.00 12.07
N GLN A 73 -8.19 -15.00 12.01
CA GLN A 73 -9.08 -14.72 13.14
C GLN A 73 -9.48 -16.00 13.92
N ASP A 74 -9.39 -17.18 13.29
CA ASP A 74 -9.73 -18.47 13.93
C ASP A 74 -8.54 -19.13 14.66
N GLY A 75 -7.42 -18.43 14.80
CA GLY A 75 -6.22 -18.91 15.48
C GLY A 75 -5.69 -17.88 16.48
N SER A 76 -6.38 -17.75 17.61
CA SER A 76 -5.90 -17.05 18.82
C SER A 76 -6.48 -17.71 20.05
#